data_AF-A0A2S6I6I9-F1
#
_entry.id   AF-A0A2S6I6I9-F1
#
_cell.length_a   1.000
_cell.length_b   1.000
_cell.length_c   1.000
_cell.angle_alpha   90.00
_cell.angle_beta   90.00
_cell.angle_gamma   90.00
#
_symmetry.space_group_name_H-M   'P 1'
#
loop_
_entity.id
_entity.type
_entity.pdbx_description
1 polymer ?
#
loop_
_entity_poly.entity_id
_entity_poly.type
_entity_poly.pdbx_seq_one_letter_code
_entity_poly.pdbx_strand_id
1 'polypeptide(L)'
;MLLLLLYACGQPIAKSRTSPLDYAELSRNDGWYLRVHGDGSGSLTHRQYPHHHLEYPLQTFDLARVRAVAVPCHTTVDTGSCYHLTYYRSAADRILTCSCAPSAPLDEAMTTAIANMQTAVDNPSSERSCRMLRRVWLASR
;
A
#
# COMPACT_ATOMS: atom_id res chain seq x y z
N MET A 1 -1.03 1.68 54.27
CA MET A 1 -2.15 0.94 53.63
C MET A 1 -2.93 1.94 52.79
N LEU A 2 -3.49 1.68 51.60
CA LEU A 2 -3.43 0.59 50.58
C LEU A 2 -4.08 1.22 49.30
N LEU A 3 -3.85 0.85 48.03
CA LEU A 3 -2.93 -0.08 47.35
C LEU A 3 -2.66 0.52 45.94
N LEU A 4 -1.44 0.43 45.39
CA LEU A 4 -1.13 0.88 44.02
C LEU A 4 -1.73 -0.07 42.96
N LEU A 5 -2.81 0.35 42.29
CA LEU A 5 -3.33 -0.35 41.11
C LEU A 5 -2.50 0.00 39.87
N LEU A 6 -1.35 -0.67 39.74
CA LEU A 6 -0.56 -0.72 38.52
C LEU A 6 -1.32 -1.50 37.45
N TYR A 7 -2.13 -0.81 36.64
CA TYR A 7 -2.68 -1.38 35.41
C TYR A 7 -1.56 -1.55 34.38
N ALA A 8 -0.99 -2.76 34.33
CA ALA A 8 0.01 -3.13 33.35
C ALA A 8 -0.62 -3.22 31.96
N CYS A 9 -0.56 -2.12 31.18
CA CYS A 9 -0.69 -2.16 29.73
C CYS A 9 0.53 -2.84 29.11
N GLY A 10 0.60 -4.15 29.31
CA GLY A 10 1.67 -5.04 28.88
C GLY A 10 1.10 -6.38 28.40
N GLN A 11 0.09 -6.34 27.53
CA GLN A 11 -0.25 -7.50 26.71
C GLN A 11 1.05 -7.91 25.98
N PRO A 12 1.50 -9.17 26.08
CA PRO A 12 2.59 -9.62 25.24
C PRO A 12 2.12 -9.47 23.80
N ILE A 13 2.81 -8.61 23.03
CA ILE A 13 2.59 -8.52 21.59
C ILE A 13 2.86 -9.93 21.06
N ALA A 14 1.79 -10.67 20.79
CA ALA A 14 1.89 -11.96 20.12
C ALA A 14 2.69 -11.68 18.87
N LYS A 15 3.87 -12.31 18.73
CA LYS A 15 4.70 -12.14 17.55
C LYS A 15 3.84 -12.51 16.36
N SER A 16 3.36 -11.47 15.66
CA SER A 16 2.59 -11.64 14.43
C SER A 16 3.36 -12.63 13.58
N ARG A 17 2.68 -13.65 13.04
CA ARG A 17 3.29 -14.56 12.06
C ARG A 17 3.96 -13.66 11.04
N THR A 18 5.29 -13.59 11.06
CA THR A 18 6.03 -12.54 10.36
C THR A 18 5.69 -12.66 8.89
N SER A 19 4.82 -11.76 8.44
CA SER A 19 4.51 -11.68 7.02
C SER A 19 5.84 -11.35 6.37
N PRO A 20 6.29 -12.08 5.35
CA PRO A 20 7.52 -11.71 4.65
C PRO A 20 7.39 -10.35 3.91
N LEU A 21 6.25 -9.69 4.04
CA LEU A 21 5.84 -8.43 3.47
C LEU A 21 4.97 -7.68 4.50
N ASP A 22 5.54 -6.77 5.28
CA ASP A 22 4.78 -5.92 6.24
C ASP A 22 4.46 -4.54 5.65
N TYR A 23 4.99 -4.23 4.46
CA TYR A 23 4.80 -2.98 3.74
C TYR A 23 5.19 -3.14 2.27
N ALA A 24 4.44 -2.51 1.38
CA ALA A 24 4.75 -2.38 -0.04
C ALA A 24 4.35 -1.00 -0.59
N GLU A 25 5.21 -0.41 -1.42
CA GLU A 25 4.91 0.72 -2.28
C GLU A 25 4.89 0.25 -3.74
N LEU A 26 3.80 0.53 -4.44
CA LEU A 26 3.62 0.33 -5.87
C LEU A 26 3.63 1.70 -6.52
N SER A 27 4.52 1.93 -7.49
CA SER A 27 4.53 3.16 -8.27
C SER A 27 4.82 2.91 -9.74
N ARG A 28 4.33 3.79 -10.62
CA ARG A 28 4.52 3.70 -12.06
C ARG A 28 4.94 5.08 -12.63
N ASN A 29 5.43 5.09 -13.86
CA ASN A 29 5.92 6.30 -14.53
C ASN A 29 4.84 7.36 -14.83
N ASP A 30 3.56 6.98 -14.76
CA ASP A 30 2.42 7.91 -14.81
C ASP A 30 2.31 8.82 -13.58
N GLY A 31 2.99 8.49 -12.49
CA GLY A 31 3.01 9.29 -11.25
C GLY A 31 2.06 8.80 -10.17
N TRP A 32 1.35 7.68 -10.33
CA TRP A 32 0.59 7.06 -9.25
C TRP A 32 1.48 6.38 -8.22
N TYR A 33 1.12 6.53 -6.94
CA TYR A 33 1.76 5.88 -5.80
C TYR A 33 0.69 5.26 -4.90
N LEU A 34 0.73 3.94 -4.75
CA LEU A 34 -0.09 3.18 -3.81
C LEU A 34 0.81 2.56 -2.75
N ARG A 35 0.53 2.81 -1.48
CA ARG A 35 1.14 2.12 -0.33
C ARG A 35 0.16 1.11 0.22
N VAL A 36 0.67 -0.04 0.66
CA VAL A 36 -0.09 -1.08 1.35
C VAL A 36 0.68 -1.50 2.59
N HIS A 37 0.03 -1.46 3.75
CA HIS A 37 0.61 -1.83 5.05
C HIS A 37 0.21 -3.26 5.44
N GLY A 38 0.97 -3.88 6.35
CA GLY A 38 0.87 -5.27 6.80
C GLY A 38 -0.52 -5.74 7.30
N ASP A 39 -1.39 -4.80 7.62
CA ASP A 39 -2.78 -4.99 8.08
C ASP A 39 -3.84 -4.83 6.97
N GLY A 40 -3.40 -4.61 5.73
CA GLY A 40 -4.25 -4.38 4.55
C GLY A 40 -4.81 -2.96 4.43
N SER A 41 -4.43 -2.02 5.30
CA SER A 41 -4.62 -0.59 5.04
C SER A 41 -3.66 -0.09 3.97
N GLY A 42 -3.83 1.15 3.51
CA GLY A 42 -2.95 1.73 2.49
C GLY A 42 -3.24 3.18 2.21
N SER A 43 -2.37 3.81 1.40
CA SER A 43 -2.53 5.21 0.98
C SER A 43 -2.38 5.34 -0.54
N LEU A 44 -3.25 6.09 -1.21
CA LEU A 44 -3.11 6.41 -2.64
C LEU A 44 -2.85 7.91 -2.85
N THR A 45 -1.86 8.25 -3.67
CA THR A 45 -1.59 9.64 -4.09
C THR A 45 -1.03 9.69 -5.52
N HIS A 46 -0.87 10.90 -6.06
CA HIS A 46 -0.36 11.16 -7.40
C HIS A 46 0.71 12.26 -7.37
N ARG A 47 1.83 12.07 -8.08
CA ARG A 47 3.04 12.92 -8.03
C ARG A 47 2.76 14.40 -8.26
N GLN A 48 1.87 14.71 -9.20
CA GLN A 48 1.51 16.09 -9.56
C GLN A 48 0.60 16.78 -8.52
N TYR A 49 0.06 16.03 -7.56
CA TYR A 49 -0.94 16.50 -6.59
C TYR A 49 -0.63 16.03 -5.16
N PRO A 50 0.54 16.36 -4.59
CA PRO A 50 0.99 15.82 -3.29
C PRO A 50 0.07 16.19 -2.11
N HIS A 51 -0.74 17.25 -2.22
CA HIS A 51 -1.74 17.62 -1.23
C HIS A 51 -3.04 16.79 -1.31
N HIS A 52 -3.15 15.89 -2.29
CA HIS A 52 -4.28 15.00 -2.48
C HIS A 52 -3.84 13.55 -2.30
N HIS A 53 -4.27 12.97 -1.19
CA HIS A 53 -4.09 11.57 -0.84
C HIS A 53 -5.41 11.00 -0.31
N LEU A 54 -5.50 9.68 -0.31
CA LEU A 54 -6.60 8.90 0.26
C LEU A 54 -6.01 7.82 1.17
N GLU A 55 -6.50 7.74 2.40
CA GLU A 55 -6.15 6.69 3.36
C GLU A 55 -7.26 5.65 3.39
N TYR A 56 -6.91 4.39 3.13
CA TYR A 56 -7.83 3.26 3.09
C TYR A 56 -7.82 2.52 4.42
N PRO A 57 -8.99 2.08 4.91
CA PRO A 57 -9.08 1.35 6.18
C PRO A 57 -8.38 -0.01 6.11
N LEU A 58 -8.15 -0.59 7.29
CA LEU A 58 -7.63 -1.95 7.48
C LEU A 58 -8.35 -2.96 6.57
N GLN A 59 -7.63 -4.00 6.12
CA GLN A 59 -8.16 -5.08 5.28
C GLN A 59 -8.72 -4.66 3.90
N THR A 60 -8.47 -3.44 3.42
CA THR A 60 -8.85 -3.03 2.06
C THR A 60 -8.07 -3.79 0.99
N PHE A 61 -6.79 -4.08 1.23
CA PHE A 61 -5.87 -4.67 0.26
C PHE A 61 -5.39 -6.06 0.67
N ASP A 62 -5.41 -7.00 -0.29
CA ASP A 62 -4.86 -8.34 -0.12
C ASP A 62 -3.35 -8.38 -0.41
N LEU A 63 -2.55 -8.31 0.65
CA LEU A 63 -1.09 -8.47 0.61
C LEU A 63 -0.62 -9.81 0.03
N ALA A 64 -1.44 -10.87 0.02
CA ALA A 64 -1.02 -12.15 -0.53
C ALA A 64 -0.70 -12.05 -2.04
N ARG A 65 -1.44 -11.20 -2.77
CA ARG A 65 -1.20 -10.92 -4.19
C ARG A 65 0.11 -10.17 -4.42
N VAL A 66 0.36 -9.11 -3.63
CA VAL A 66 1.62 -8.35 -3.71
C VAL A 66 2.82 -9.22 -3.33
N ARG A 67 2.66 -10.10 -2.33
CA ARG A 67 3.67 -11.07 -1.92
C ARG A 67 4.01 -12.06 -3.03
N ALA A 68 3.03 -12.52 -3.80
CA ALA A 68 3.26 -13.40 -4.95
C ALA A 68 4.14 -12.77 -6.04
N VAL A 69 4.14 -11.43 -6.16
CA VAL A 69 5.03 -10.68 -7.07
C VAL A 69 6.41 -10.44 -6.45
N ALA A 70 6.48 -10.20 -5.14
CA ALA A 70 7.73 -9.95 -4.41
C ALA A 70 8.67 -11.17 -4.31
N VAL A 71 8.17 -12.40 -4.53
CA VAL A 71 8.96 -13.65 -4.52
C VAL A 71 9.79 -13.88 -5.80
N PRO A 72 9.22 -13.83 -7.03
CA PRO A 72 9.97 -14.01 -8.28
C PRO A 72 10.77 -12.78 -8.73
N CYS A 73 10.72 -11.68 -7.97
CA CYS A 73 11.20 -10.33 -8.29
C CYS A 73 12.73 -10.18 -8.56
N HIS A 74 13.48 -11.28 -8.67
CA HIS A 74 14.92 -11.28 -8.94
C HIS A 74 15.26 -11.49 -10.42
N THR A 75 14.28 -11.82 -11.27
CA THR A 75 14.51 -12.14 -12.70
C THR A 75 13.33 -11.72 -13.58
N THR A 76 13.29 -10.47 -14.06
CA THR A 76 12.40 -10.10 -15.17
C THR A 76 12.97 -8.92 -15.96
N VAL A 77 12.73 -8.92 -17.27
CA VAL A 77 13.32 -7.98 -18.25
C VAL A 77 12.42 -6.75 -18.42
N ASP A 78 13.05 -5.62 -18.70
CA ASP A 78 12.41 -4.32 -18.88
C ASP A 78 11.33 -4.31 -19.98
N THR A 79 10.15 -3.78 -19.66
CA THR A 79 9.05 -3.56 -20.60
C THR A 79 8.44 -2.18 -20.34
N GLY A 80 8.01 -1.47 -21.38
CA GLY A 80 7.77 -0.01 -21.34
C GLY A 80 6.67 0.51 -20.39
N SER A 81 6.00 -0.34 -19.62
CA SER A 81 4.93 0.03 -18.68
C SER A 81 5.12 -0.61 -17.29
N CYS A 82 6.37 -0.72 -16.85
CA CYS A 82 6.74 -1.38 -15.61
C CYS A 82 6.39 -0.62 -14.32
N TYR A 83 6.04 -1.38 -13.27
CA TYR A 83 5.96 -0.88 -11.91
C TYR A 83 7.31 -0.95 -11.21
N HIS A 84 7.56 0.02 -10.33
CA HIS A 84 8.51 -0.11 -9.24
C HIS A 84 7.76 -0.61 -8.00
N LEU A 85 8.21 -1.74 -7.47
CA LEU A 85 7.71 -2.34 -6.23
C LEU A 85 8.81 -2.23 -5.16
N THR A 86 8.64 -1.31 -4.22
CA THR A 86 9.49 -1.24 -3.02
C THR A 86 8.78 -1.94 -1.86
N TYR A 87 9.46 -2.77 -1.10
CA TYR A 87 8.84 -3.50 0.00
C TYR A 87 9.78 -3.78 1.16
N TYR A 88 9.22 -3.86 2.37
CA TYR A 88 9.96 -4.22 3.57
C TYR A 88 9.74 -5.69 3.93
N ARG A 89 10.85 -6.43 4.03
CA ARG A 89 10.88 -7.85 4.39
C ARG A 89 11.41 -7.99 5.82
N SER A 90 10.52 -7.98 6.81
CA SER A 90 10.88 -8.10 8.24
C SER A 90 11.69 -9.34 8.59
N ALA A 91 11.41 -10.48 7.94
CA ALA A 91 12.18 -11.72 8.11
C ALA A 91 13.67 -11.60 7.71
N ALA A 92 14.08 -10.51 7.07
CA ALA A 92 15.46 -10.21 6.71
C ALA A 92 15.86 -8.75 7.03
N ASP A 93 15.06 -8.04 7.83
CA ASP A 93 15.23 -6.64 8.25
C ASP A 93 15.79 -5.70 7.16
N ARG A 94 15.13 -5.70 6.00
CA ARG A 94 15.58 -4.90 4.85
C ARG A 94 14.46 -4.47 3.92
N ILE A 95 14.66 -3.30 3.32
CA ILE A 95 13.89 -2.83 2.17
C ILE A 95 14.50 -3.45 0.90
N LEU A 96 13.65 -3.90 0.00
CA LEU A 96 13.99 -4.39 -1.33
C LEU A 96 13.18 -3.60 -2.36
N THR A 97 13.81 -3.24 -3.48
CA THR A 97 13.13 -2.55 -4.59
C THR A 97 13.30 -3.37 -5.85
N CYS A 98 12.18 -3.75 -6.46
CA CYS A 98 12.14 -4.24 -7.83
C CYS A 98 11.83 -3.07 -8.76
N SER A 99 12.72 -2.82 -9.72
CA SER A 99 12.30 -2.22 -10.97
C SER A 99 11.76 -3.32 -11.87
N CYS A 100 10.71 -3.03 -12.63
CA CYS A 100 10.16 -3.94 -13.63
C CYS A 100 9.50 -5.21 -13.07
N ALA A 101 8.77 -5.05 -11.96
CA ALA A 101 7.94 -6.11 -11.40
C ALA A 101 6.76 -6.47 -12.35
N PRO A 102 6.34 -7.76 -12.41
CA PRO A 102 5.20 -8.22 -13.21
C PRO A 102 3.95 -7.35 -13.07
N SER A 103 3.45 -6.81 -14.19
CA SER A 103 2.45 -5.75 -14.13
C SER A 103 1.08 -6.24 -13.67
N ALA A 104 0.57 -7.38 -14.17
CA ALA A 104 -0.85 -7.73 -14.02
C ALA A 104 -1.40 -7.76 -12.55
N PRO A 105 -0.70 -8.32 -11.53
CA PRO A 105 -1.20 -8.27 -10.16
C PRO A 105 -1.05 -6.89 -9.50
N LEU A 106 -0.11 -6.07 -9.99
CA LEU A 106 0.11 -4.69 -9.53
C LEU A 106 -0.88 -3.72 -10.21
N ASP A 107 -1.24 -3.99 -11.47
CA ASP A 107 -2.34 -3.38 -12.22
C ASP A 107 -3.68 -3.66 -11.52
N GLU A 108 -3.91 -4.89 -11.05
CA GLU A 108 -5.09 -5.25 -10.26
C GLU A 108 -5.12 -4.50 -8.92
N ALA A 109 -4.00 -4.45 -8.17
CA ALA A 109 -3.91 -3.72 -6.90
C ALA A 109 -4.18 -2.21 -7.09
N MET A 110 -3.57 -1.59 -8.11
CA MET A 110 -3.82 -0.20 -8.45
C MET A 110 -5.27 0.02 -8.89
N THR A 111 -5.80 -0.81 -9.78
CA THR A 111 -7.19 -0.70 -10.25
C THR A 111 -8.19 -0.87 -9.11
N THR A 112 -7.91 -1.77 -8.16
CA THR A 112 -8.70 -1.95 -6.93
C THR A 112 -8.67 -0.68 -6.06
N ALA A 113 -7.50 -0.06 -5.86
CA ALA A 113 -7.40 1.20 -5.12
C ALA A 113 -8.23 2.32 -5.79
N ILE A 114 -8.13 2.46 -7.11
CA ILE A 114 -8.91 3.44 -7.88
C ILE A 114 -10.42 3.15 -7.78
N ALA A 115 -10.84 1.90 -7.95
CA ALA A 115 -12.25 1.50 -7.88
C ALA A 115 -12.85 1.77 -6.49
N ASN A 116 -12.06 1.52 -5.44
CA ASN A 116 -12.46 1.67 -4.04
C ASN A 116 -12.16 3.07 -3.46
N MET A 117 -11.82 4.10 -4.25
CA MET A 117 -11.55 5.46 -3.71
C MET A 117 -12.65 6.01 -2.78
N GLN A 118 -13.90 5.54 -2.92
CA GLN A 118 -15.01 5.94 -2.06
C GLN A 118 -14.97 5.31 -0.66
N THR A 119 -14.29 4.18 -0.44
CA THR A 119 -14.12 3.57 0.89
C THR A 119 -13.08 4.30 1.74
N ALA A 120 -12.23 5.12 1.12
CA ALA A 120 -11.27 6.02 1.76
C ALA A 120 -11.84 7.43 2.05
N VAL A 121 -13.16 7.61 1.95
CA VAL A 121 -13.84 8.88 2.25
C VAL A 121 -14.50 8.79 3.62
N ASP A 122 -13.77 9.29 4.61
CA ASP A 122 -14.16 9.40 6.02
C ASP A 122 -14.62 10.82 6.40
N ASN A 123 -14.18 11.85 5.67
CA ASN A 123 -14.37 13.26 6.03
C ASN A 123 -14.38 14.20 4.79
N PRO A 124 -14.75 15.48 4.94
CA PRO A 124 -14.84 16.41 3.80
C PRO A 124 -13.52 16.72 3.06
N SER A 125 -12.36 16.46 3.68
CA SER A 125 -11.06 16.65 3.04
C SER A 125 -10.69 15.45 2.14
N SER A 126 -10.96 14.22 2.58
CA SER A 126 -10.79 13.01 1.77
C SER A 126 -11.78 12.96 0.60
N GLU A 127 -13.00 13.50 0.76
CA GLU A 127 -13.91 13.76 -0.37
C GLU A 127 -13.27 14.59 -1.49
N ARG A 128 -12.59 15.70 -1.14
CA ARG A 128 -11.94 16.59 -2.12
C ARG A 128 -10.81 15.86 -2.84
N SER A 129 -10.00 15.10 -2.11
CA SER A 129 -8.94 14.28 -2.68
C SER A 129 -9.49 13.18 -3.59
N CYS A 130 -10.57 12.49 -3.18
CA CYS A 130 -11.27 11.49 -3.99
C CYS A 130 -11.77 12.09 -5.31
N ARG A 131 -12.49 13.23 -5.26
CA ARG A 131 -12.95 13.92 -6.48
C ARG A 131 -11.82 14.35 -7.40
N MET A 132 -10.68 14.80 -6.84
CA MET A 132 -9.53 15.24 -7.61
C MET A 132 -8.82 14.05 -8.25
N LEU A 133 -8.38 13.07 -7.45
CA LEU A 133 -7.64 11.89 -7.92
C LEU A 133 -8.47 11.07 -8.93
N ARG A 134 -9.78 10.91 -8.72
CA ARG A 134 -10.66 10.23 -9.68
C ARG A 134 -10.72 10.94 -11.03
N ARG A 135 -10.67 12.28 -11.08
CA ARG A 135 -10.60 13.03 -12.35
C ARG A 135 -9.27 12.81 -13.06
N VAL A 136 -8.16 12.81 -12.32
CA VAL A 136 -6.82 12.54 -12.87
C VAL A 136 -6.77 11.16 -13.52
N TRP A 137 -7.29 10.14 -12.83
CA TRP A 137 -7.34 8.77 -13.36
C TRP A 137 -8.19 8.67 -14.64
N LEU A 138 -9.37 9.30 -14.64
CA LEU A 138 -10.26 9.29 -15.80
C LEU A 138 -9.70 10.07 -17.00
N ALA A 139 -8.83 11.05 -16.77
CA ALA A 139 -8.14 11.81 -17.81
C ALA A 139 -6.86 11.14 -18.33
N SER A 140 -6.33 10.13 -17.62
CA SER A 140 -5.15 9.35 -18.03
C SER A 140 -5.49 8.03 -18.74
N ARG A 141 -6.74 7.87 -19.19
CA ARG A 141 -7.27 6.71 -19.94
C ARG A 141 -7.78 7.14 -21.31
#